data_AF-A0A935RQF3-F1
#
_entry.id   AF-A0A935RQF3-F1
#
_cell.length_a   1.000
_cell.length_b   1.000
_cell.length_c   1.000
_cell.angle_alpha   90.00
_cell.angle_beta   90.00
_cell.angle_gamma   90.00
#
_symmetry.space_group_name_H-M   'P 1'
#
loop_
_entity.id
_entity.type
_entity.pdbx_description
1 polymer ?
#
loop_
_entity_poly.entity_id
_entity_poly.type
_entity_poly.pdbx_seq_one_letter_code
_entity_poly.pdbx_strand_id
1 'polypeptide(L)'
;MDELAPPVRGMFEAIREACKRRAEELKIKACDVQLTRREIRETTAWSDWQVRMYCQKLVEMEYLWAIQAVNGKPSVYQLASDAESEVQSLRGLTGVDELKTRLKDAAKEKAASR
;
A
#
# COMPACT_ATOMS: atom_id res chain seq x y z
N MET A 1 0.26 -6.58 -16.97
CA MET A 1 0.70 -6.93 -15.61
C MET A 1 1.68 -8.11 -15.70
N ASP A 2 2.66 -8.01 -16.60
CA ASP A 2 3.35 -9.16 -17.23
C ASP A 2 4.74 -9.46 -16.65
N GLU A 3 5.18 -8.71 -15.65
CA GLU A 3 6.56 -8.79 -15.12
C GLU A 3 6.67 -9.65 -13.86
N LEU A 4 5.54 -10.01 -13.24
CA LEU A 4 5.50 -10.84 -12.03
C LEU A 4 5.42 -12.33 -12.39
N ALA A 5 6.39 -13.10 -11.89
CA ALA A 5 6.32 -14.56 -11.93
C ALA A 5 5.02 -15.07 -11.25
N PRO A 6 4.42 -16.17 -11.73
CA PRO A 6 3.13 -16.68 -11.21
C PRO A 6 3.02 -16.75 -9.68
N PRO A 7 4.02 -17.25 -8.92
CA PRO A 7 3.92 -17.31 -7.47
C PRO A 7 3.98 -15.92 -6.80
N VAL A 8 4.73 -14.98 -7.35
CA VAL A 8 4.84 -13.62 -6.80
C VAL A 8 3.54 -12.86 -7.02
N ARG A 9 2.91 -13.05 -8.18
CA ARG A 9 1.57 -12.50 -8.48
C ARG A 9 0.52 -13.03 -7.51
N GLY A 10 0.51 -14.34 -7.25
CA GLY A 10 -0.42 -14.95 -6.29
C GLY A 10 -0.27 -14.38 -4.88
N MET A 11 0.96 -14.16 -4.43
CA MET A 11 1.22 -13.50 -3.14
C MET A 11 0.70 -12.06 -3.12
N PHE A 12 0.96 -11.29 -4.19
CA PHE A 12 0.52 -9.91 -4.27
C PHE A 12 -1.01 -9.79 -4.17
N GLU A 13 -1.75 -10.59 -4.93
CA GLU A 13 -3.22 -10.57 -4.85
C GLU A 13 -3.71 -10.99 -3.46
N ALA A 14 -3.10 -11.99 -2.83
CA ALA A 14 -3.48 -12.42 -1.49
C ALA A 14 -3.25 -11.30 -0.43
N ILE A 15 -2.13 -10.57 -0.53
CA ILE A 15 -1.86 -9.41 0.32
C ILE A 15 -2.85 -8.28 0.03
N ARG A 16 -3.14 -8.02 -1.25
CA ARG A 16 -4.09 -6.99 -1.67
C ARG A 16 -5.49 -7.24 -1.11
N GLU A 17 -5.98 -8.47 -1.21
CA GLU A 17 -7.28 -8.87 -0.64
C GLU A 17 -7.28 -8.77 0.90
N ALA A 18 -6.18 -9.14 1.56
CA ALA A 18 -6.05 -8.96 3.01
C ALA A 18 -6.12 -7.47 3.41
N CYS A 19 -5.45 -6.59 2.65
CA CYS A 19 -5.52 -5.15 2.87
C CYS A 19 -6.93 -4.60 2.63
N LYS A 20 -7.62 -5.00 1.56
CA LYS A 20 -9.00 -4.54 1.28
C LYS A 20 -9.95 -4.87 2.41
N ARG A 21 -9.98 -6.13 2.87
CA ARG A 21 -10.86 -6.53 3.98
C ARG A 21 -10.61 -5.70 5.25
N ARG A 22 -9.34 -5.49 5.59
CA ARG A 22 -8.97 -4.72 6.78
C ARG A 22 -9.23 -3.23 6.63
N ALA A 23 -9.10 -2.71 5.41
CA ALA A 23 -9.47 -1.33 5.08
C ALA A 23 -10.98 -1.09 5.22
N GLU A 24 -11.81 -2.04 4.81
CA GLU A 24 -13.26 -1.97 4.99
C GLU A 24 -13.65 -1.94 6.48
N GLU A 25 -13.03 -2.79 7.30
CA GLU A 25 -13.25 -2.83 8.75
C GLU A 25 -12.86 -1.52 9.43
N LEU A 26 -11.75 -0.92 9.01
CA LEU A 26 -11.18 0.30 9.60
C LEU A 26 -11.67 1.59 8.95
N LYS A 27 -12.43 1.51 7.84
CA LYS A 27 -12.85 2.63 6.99
C LYS A 27 -11.68 3.51 6.52
N ILE A 28 -10.57 2.89 6.17
CA ILE A 28 -9.37 3.54 5.60
C ILE A 28 -9.12 3.04 4.18
N LYS A 29 -8.12 3.58 3.48
CA LYS A 29 -7.73 3.09 2.14
C LYS A 29 -6.96 1.77 2.26
N ALA A 30 -7.06 0.89 1.26
CA ALA A 30 -6.33 -0.39 1.24
C ALA A 30 -4.81 -0.15 1.26
N CYS A 31 -4.36 0.91 0.60
CA CYS A 31 -2.97 1.31 0.68
C CYS A 31 -2.56 1.78 2.07
N ASP A 32 -3.45 2.26 2.94
CA ASP A 32 -3.14 2.72 4.32
C ASP A 32 -3.01 1.56 5.32
N VAL A 33 -3.40 0.35 4.93
CA VAL A 33 -3.30 -0.82 5.78
C VAL A 33 -1.85 -1.28 5.90
N GLN A 34 -1.46 -1.55 7.15
CA GLN A 34 -0.17 -2.10 7.51
C GLN A 34 -0.35 -3.57 7.91
N LEU A 35 0.40 -4.46 7.28
CA LEU A 35 0.42 -5.89 7.59
C LEU A 35 1.82 -6.33 8.01
N THR A 36 1.92 -7.00 9.14
CA THR A 36 3.15 -7.67 9.55
C THR A 36 3.36 -8.96 8.74
N ARG A 37 4.60 -9.44 8.67
CA ARG A 37 4.90 -10.77 8.10
C ARG A 37 4.05 -11.89 8.71
N ARG A 38 3.81 -11.81 10.02
CA ARG A 38 3.00 -12.79 10.76
C ARG A 38 1.55 -12.77 10.26
N GLU A 39 0.95 -11.59 10.15
CA GLU A 39 -0.42 -11.45 9.68
C GLU A 39 -0.56 -11.93 8.23
N ILE A 40 0.41 -11.63 7.36
CA ILE A 40 0.41 -12.14 5.98
C ILE A 40 0.42 -13.67 6.00
N ARG A 41 1.30 -14.30 6.78
CA ARG A 41 1.37 -15.76 6.91
C ARG A 41 0.07 -16.38 7.41
N GLU A 42 -0.53 -15.79 8.44
CA GLU A 42 -1.79 -16.26 9.04
C GLU A 42 -2.97 -16.10 8.07
N THR A 43 -2.97 -15.04 7.26
CA THR A 43 -4.07 -14.71 6.35
C THR A 43 -3.99 -15.46 5.03
N THR A 44 -2.78 -15.73 4.52
CA THR A 44 -2.59 -16.38 3.22
C THR A 44 -2.31 -17.87 3.33
N ALA A 45 -1.88 -18.36 4.51
CA ALA A 45 -1.42 -19.73 4.76
C ALA A 45 -0.14 -20.14 3.99
N TRP A 46 0.67 -19.17 3.53
CA TRP A 46 1.96 -19.45 2.87
C TRP A 46 3.03 -19.74 3.92
N SER A 47 4.09 -20.47 3.54
CA SER A 47 5.24 -20.68 4.44
C SER A 47 5.99 -19.38 4.76
N ASP A 48 6.68 -19.33 5.90
CA ASP A 48 7.49 -18.16 6.29
C ASP A 48 8.52 -17.79 5.22
N TRP A 49 9.19 -18.78 4.64
CA TRP A 49 10.16 -18.59 3.57
C TRP A 49 9.53 -17.91 2.35
N GLN A 50 8.36 -18.38 1.92
CA GLN A 50 7.66 -17.79 0.78
C GLN A 50 7.22 -16.35 1.07
N VAL A 51 6.64 -16.09 2.24
CA VAL A 51 6.24 -14.72 2.62
C VAL A 51 7.47 -13.80 2.62
N ARG A 52 8.58 -14.22 3.22
CA ARG A 52 9.82 -13.44 3.25
C ARG A 52 10.33 -13.14 1.83
N MET A 53 10.50 -14.17 1.00
CA MET A 53 11.10 -14.03 -0.33
C MET A 53 10.21 -13.19 -1.26
N TYR A 54 8.91 -13.49 -1.30
CA TYR A 54 7.99 -12.80 -2.20
C TYR A 54 7.67 -11.39 -1.75
N CYS A 55 7.56 -11.12 -0.45
CA CYS A 55 7.44 -9.74 0.01
C CYS A 55 8.69 -8.92 -0.30
N GLN A 56 9.89 -9.50 -0.16
CA GLN A 56 11.12 -8.83 -0.59
C GLN A 56 11.09 -8.52 -2.08
N LYS A 57 10.71 -9.49 -2.93
CA LYS A 57 10.63 -9.27 -4.37
C LYS A 57 9.61 -8.21 -4.75
N LEU A 58 8.46 -8.18 -4.08
CA LEU A 58 7.43 -7.16 -4.28
C LEU A 58 7.89 -5.77 -3.84
N VAL A 59 8.72 -5.66 -2.80
CA VAL A 59 9.35 -4.40 -2.42
C VAL A 59 10.38 -3.95 -3.46
N GLU A 60 11.23 -4.86 -3.96
CA GLU A 60 12.19 -4.56 -5.04
C GLU A 60 11.50 -4.09 -6.33
N MET A 61 10.29 -4.58 -6.59
CA MET A 61 9.46 -4.21 -7.74
C MET A 61 8.49 -3.07 -7.43
N GLU A 62 8.63 -2.41 -6.27
CA GLU A 62 7.83 -1.24 -5.88
C GLU A 62 6.31 -1.50 -5.79
N TYR A 63 5.88 -2.75 -5.60
CA TYR A 63 4.49 -3.13 -5.33
C TYR A 63 4.14 -3.01 -3.84
N LEU A 64 5.12 -3.14 -2.96
CA LEU A 64 5.00 -3.00 -1.52
C LEU A 64 6.03 -2.01 -0.97
N TRP A 65 5.68 -1.30 0.09
CA TRP A 65 6.64 -0.60 0.93
C TRP A 65 6.90 -1.37 2.23
N ALA A 66 8.18 -1.47 2.61
CA ALA A 66 8.59 -1.95 3.91
C ALA A 66 8.88 -0.76 4.84
N ILE A 67 8.02 -0.55 5.85
CA ILE A 67 8.07 0.66 6.69
C ILE A 67 9.13 0.52 7.81
N GLN A 68 9.25 -0.68 8.38
CA GLN A 68 10.17 -0.95 9.50
C GLN A 68 10.76 -2.34 9.36
N ALA A 69 12.09 -2.44 9.33
CA ALA A 69 12.82 -3.72 9.34
C ALA A 69 14.11 -3.66 10.20
N VAL A 70 14.19 -2.73 11.15
CA VAL A 70 15.41 -2.52 11.96
C VAL A 70 15.24 -3.14 13.36
N ASN A 71 16.21 -3.98 13.73
CA ASN A 71 16.51 -4.57 15.04
C ASN A 71 15.31 -4.80 15.99
N GLY A 72 14.74 -6.01 15.93
CA GLY A 72 13.79 -6.52 16.93
C GLY A 72 12.32 -6.18 16.70
N LYS A 73 12.01 -5.29 15.75
CA LYS A 73 10.62 -4.97 15.36
C LYS A 73 10.14 -5.84 14.18
N PRO A 74 8.86 -6.23 14.15
CA PRO A 74 8.32 -7.03 13.05
C PRO A 74 8.38 -6.25 11.73
N SER A 75 8.74 -6.94 10.64
CA SER A 75 8.66 -6.35 9.30
C SER A 75 7.22 -6.03 8.95
N VAL A 76 6.94 -4.75 8.69
CA VAL A 76 5.62 -4.24 8.30
C VAL A 76 5.63 -3.86 6.83
N TYR A 77 4.63 -4.35 6.10
CA TYR A 77 4.41 -4.16 4.68
C TYR A 77 3.13 -3.38 4.42
N GLN A 78 3.14 -2.58 3.36
CA GLN A 78 2.04 -1.74 2.92
C GLN A 78 1.94 -1.77 1.39
N LEU A 79 0.74 -1.67 0.81
CA LEU A 79 0.59 -1.58 -0.65
C LEU A 79 1.16 -0.25 -1.17
N ALA A 80 1.85 -0.32 -2.30
CA ALA A 80 2.39 0.86 -2.96
C ALA A 80 1.30 1.78 -3.56
N SER A 81 0.18 1.22 -3.98
CA SER A 81 -0.94 1.99 -4.54
C SER A 81 -2.29 1.35 -4.21
N ASP A 82 -3.36 2.15 -4.28
CA ASP A 82 -4.71 1.75 -3.89
C ASP A 82 -5.54 1.12 -5.03
N ALA A 83 -5.14 1.30 -6.30
CA ALA A 83 -5.91 0.89 -7.47
C ALA A 83 -4.97 0.61 -8.65
N GLU A 84 -5.23 -0.28 -9.61
CA GLU A 84 -6.27 -0.15 -10.68
C GLU A 84 -6.35 1.24 -11.33
N SER A 85 -5.50 2.20 -10.93
CA SER A 85 -5.26 3.43 -11.65
C SER A 85 -3.91 3.29 -12.32
N GLU A 86 -3.91 3.40 -13.64
CA GLU A 86 -2.74 3.46 -14.54
C GLU A 86 -1.68 4.51 -14.12
N VAL A 87 -2.01 5.36 -13.14
CA VAL A 87 -1.14 6.35 -12.55
C VAL A 87 -0.63 5.84 -11.20
N GLN A 88 0.64 5.44 -11.15
CA GLN A 88 1.40 5.23 -9.91
C GLN A 88 1.40 6.54 -9.10
N SER A 89 0.46 6.64 -8.16
CA SER A 89 0.42 7.76 -7.22
C SER A 89 1.43 7.47 -6.11
N LEU A 90 2.61 8.11 -6.16
CA LEU A 90 3.63 7.98 -5.12
C LEU A 90 3.06 8.49 -3.79
N ARG A 91 3.03 7.63 -2.76
CA ARG A 91 2.66 8.06 -1.39
C ARG A 91 3.56 9.21 -0.94
N GLY A 92 2.95 10.24 -0.37
CA GLY A 92 3.64 11.45 0.09
C GLY A 92 3.49 12.63 -0.87
N LEU A 93 3.09 12.37 -2.13
CA LEU A 93 2.64 13.40 -3.04
C LEU A 93 1.12 13.53 -2.94
N THR A 94 0.63 14.73 -2.68
CA THR A 94 -0.81 15.03 -2.82
C THR A 94 -1.17 14.81 -4.30
N GLY A 95 -2.24 14.06 -4.58
CA GLY A 95 -2.68 13.85 -5.96
C GLY A 95 -3.04 15.19 -6.62
N VAL A 96 -2.81 15.34 -7.93
CA VAL A 96 -3.02 16.62 -8.64
C VAL A 96 -4.45 17.15 -8.46
N ASP A 97 -5.45 16.27 -8.42
CA ASP A 97 -6.85 16.65 -8.22
C ASP A 97 -7.13 17.16 -6.79
N GLU A 98 -6.58 16.46 -5.79
CA GLU A 98 -6.64 16.88 -4.38
C GLU A 98 -5.87 18.18 -4.14
N LEU A 99 -4.74 18.38 -4.83
CA LEU A 99 -3.97 19.63 -4.85
C LEU A 99 -4.78 20.78 -5.45
N LYS A 100 -5.46 20.56 -6.59
CA LYS A 100 -6.33 21.56 -7.23
C LYS A 100 -7.47 21.96 -6.31
N THR A 101 -8.06 21.00 -5.59
CA THR A 101 -9.14 21.27 -4.64
C THR A 101 -8.63 22.12 -3.47
N ARG A 102 -7.52 21.71 -2.83
CA ARG A 102 -6.89 22.48 -1.76
C ARG A 102 -6.48 23.90 -2.18
N LEU A 103 -5.99 24.07 -3.41
CA LEU A 103 -5.66 25.39 -3.96
C LEU A 103 -6.90 26.26 -4.15
N LYS A 104 -8.04 25.69 -4.57
CA LYS A 104 -9.31 26.42 -4.71
C LYS A 104 -9.88 26.84 -3.35
N ASP A 105 -9.83 25.98 -2.35
CA ASP A 105 -10.28 26.31 -0.99
C ASP A 105 -9.40 27.40 -0.36
N ALA A 106 -8.07 27.28 -0.48
CA ALA A 106 -7.14 28.31 -0.01
C ALA A 106 -7.33 29.66 -0.72
N ALA A 107 -7.70 29.66 -2.02
CA ALA A 107 -7.99 30.87 -2.76
C ALA A 107 -9.31 31.53 -2.31
N LYS A 108 -10.33 30.72 -1.94
CA LYS A 108 -11.60 31.23 -1.39
C LYS A 108 -11.42 31.83 0.00
N GLU A 109 -10.66 31.18 0.89
CA GLU A 109 -10.36 31.74 2.22
C GLU A 109 -9.61 33.08 2.13
N LYS A 110 -8.65 33.22 1.21
CA LYS A 110 -7.97 34.51 0.97
C LYS A 110 -8.89 35.58 0.39
N ALA A 111 -9.92 35.22 -0.37
CA ALA A 111 -10.89 36.17 -0.91
C ALA A 111 -11.96 36.59 0.12
N ALA A 112 -12.27 35.72 1.08
CA ALA A 112 -13.23 36.01 2.16
C ALA A 112 -12.63 36.84 3.31
N SER A 113 -11.30 36.85 3.44
CA SER A 113 -10.56 37.61 4.47
C SER A 113 -10.12 39.00 4.00
N ARG A 114 -10.62 39.51 2.87
CA ARG A 114 -10.21 40.77 2.24
C ARG A 114 -11.41 41.64 1.90
#